data_AF-A0A3A1YLD1-F1
#
_entry.id   AF-A0A3A1YLD1-F1
#
_cell.length_a   1.000
_cell.length_b   1.000
_cell.length_c   1.000
_cell.angle_alpha   90.00
_cell.angle_beta   90.00
_cell.angle_gamma   90.00
#
_symmetry.space_group_name_H-M   'P 1'
#
loop_
_entity.id
_entity.type
_entity.pdbx_description
1 polymer ?
#
loop_
_entity_poly.entity_id
_entity_poly.type
_entity_poly.pdbx_seq_one_letter_code
_entity_poly.pdbx_strand_id
1 'polypeptide(L)' 'MSEQDLNAKLVEAQGNLFALRQQVKTRQLEKTHLVKQARREVARLLTQLNKAGK' A
#
# COMPACT_ATOMS: atom_id res chain seq x y z
N MET A 1 11.71 5.48 -12.75
CA MET A 1 11.06 4.30 -12.16
C MET A 1 10.38 3.58 -13.31
N SER A 2 10.84 2.38 -13.62
CA SER A 2 10.21 1.54 -14.65
C SER A 2 8.80 1.14 -14.20
N GLU A 3 7.91 0.81 -15.14
CA GLU A 3 6.59 0.23 -14.82
C GLU A 3 6.73 -1.04 -13.96
N GLN A 4 7.79 -1.81 -14.20
CA GLN A 4 8.12 -3.00 -13.41
C GLN A 4 8.46 -2.65 -11.96
N ASP A 5 9.23 -1.58 -11.73
CA ASP A 5 9.56 -1.10 -10.38
C ASP A 5 8.31 -0.60 -9.66
N LEU A 6 7.39 0.03 -10.38
CA LEU A 6 6.13 0.54 -9.82
C LEU A 6 5.22 -0.61 -9.39
N ASN A 7 5.12 -1.65 -10.22
CA ASN A 7 4.39 -2.87 -9.91
C ASN A 7 4.99 -3.62 -8.72
N ALA A 8 6.32 -3.70 -8.63
CA ALA A 8 6.99 -4.31 -7.47
C ALA A 8 6.63 -3.57 -6.15
N LYS A 9 6.70 -2.23 -6.16
CA LYS A 9 6.30 -1.41 -5.00
C LYS A 9 4.82 -1.52 -4.67
N LEU A 10 3.96 -1.70 -5.68
CA LEU A 10 2.53 -1.92 -5.46
C LEU A 10 2.28 -3.20 -4.66
N VAL A 11 2.92 -4.30 -5.06
CA VAL A 11 2.81 -5.60 -4.38
C VAL A 11 3.30 -5.50 -2.94
N GLU A 12 4.44 -4.84 -2.72
CA GLU A 12 4.98 -4.59 -1.38
C GLU A 12 4.02 -3.77 -0.50
N ALA A 13 3.49 -2.66 -1.03
CA ALA A 13 2.54 -1.80 -0.31
C ALA A 13 1.22 -2.53 0.01
N GLN A 14 0.75 -3.41 -0.87
CA GLN A 14 -0.41 -4.27 -0.62
C GLN A 14 -0.14 -5.30 0.48
N GLY A 15 1.06 -5.89 0.50
CA GLY A 15 1.51 -6.79 1.57
C GLY A 15 1.54 -6.10 2.93
N ASN A 16 2.10 -4.88 2.99
CA ASN A 16 2.11 -4.06 4.19
C ASN A 16 0.70 -3.73 4.68
N LEU A 17 -0.21 -3.36 3.77
CA LEU A 17 -1.61 -3.12 4.12
C LEU A 17 -2.30 -4.38 4.65
N PHE A 18 -2.01 -5.55 4.09
CA PHE A 18 -2.55 -6.83 4.56
C PHE A 18 -2.07 -7.15 5.99
N ALA A 19 -0.77 -7.02 6.26
CA ALA A 19 -0.20 -7.22 7.59
C ALA A 19 -0.83 -6.27 8.63
N LEU A 20 -0.96 -4.98 8.29
CA LEU A 20 -1.60 -3.99 9.14
C LEU A 20 -3.08 -4.32 9.40
N ARG A 21 -3.83 -4.79 8.41
CA ARG A 21 -5.23 -5.25 8.59
C ARG A 21 -5.31 -6.43 9.54
N GLN A 22 -4.37 -7.37 9.45
CA GLN A 22 -4.30 -8.51 10.37
C GLN A 22 -4.04 -8.06 11.81
N GLN A 23 -3.10 -7.13 12.01
CA GLN A 23 -2.79 -6.55 13.34
C GLN A 23 -3.96 -5.75 13.93
N VAL A 24 -4.75 -5.05 13.09
CA VAL A 24 -5.98 -4.39 13.54
C VAL A 24 -6.99 -5.41 14.06
N LYS A 25 -7.18 -6.53 13.35
CA LYS A 25 -8.12 -7.59 13.77
C LYS A 25 -7.72 -8.21 15.11
N THR A 26 -6.43 -8.42 15.35
CA THR A 26 -5.92 -8.96 16.61
C THR A 26 -5.85 -7.93 17.74
N ARG A 27 -6.25 -6.66 17.49
CA ARG A 27 -6.12 -5.53 18.42
C ARG A 27 -4.69 -5.28 18.92
N GLN A 28 -3.69 -5.70 18.15
CA GLN A 28 -2.27 -5.55 18.48
C GLN A 28 -1.64 -4.29 17.87
N LEU A 29 -2.41 -3.53 17.07
CA LEU A 29 -1.88 -2.34 16.40
C LEU A 29 -1.96 -1.10 17.30
N GLU A 30 -0.81 -0.68 17.84
CA GLU A 30 -0.68 0.56 18.62
C GLU A 30 -0.88 1.81 17.75
N LYS A 31 -0.32 1.81 16.52
CA LYS A 31 -0.32 2.98 15.62
C LYS A 31 -1.39 2.86 14.54
N THR A 32 -2.64 3.14 14.91
CA THR A 32 -3.82 2.99 14.03
C THR A 32 -3.79 3.85 12.75
N HIS A 33 -3.06 4.96 12.76
CA HIS A 33 -2.91 5.84 11.59
C HIS A 33 -2.12 5.20 10.44
N LEU A 34 -1.28 4.19 10.73
CA LEU A 34 -0.48 3.49 9.71
C LEU A 34 -1.37 2.80 8.66
N VAL A 35 -2.53 2.29 9.06
CA VAL A 35 -3.50 1.67 8.14
C VAL A 35 -4.05 2.68 7.13
N LYS A 36 -4.23 3.94 7.56
CA LYS A 36 -4.68 5.03 6.67
C LYS A 36 -3.55 5.49 5.75
N GLN A 37 -2.31 5.51 6.23
CA GLN A 37 -1.13 5.82 5.43
C GLN A 37 -0.89 4.76 4.35
N ALA A 38 -0.87 3.47 4.71
CA ALA A 38 -0.70 2.36 3.79
C ALA A 38 -1.80 2.32 2.70
N ARG A 39 -3.05 2.61 3.06
CA ARG A 39 -4.14 2.76 2.07
C ARG A 39 -3.88 3.88 1.07
N ARG A 40 -3.42 5.05 1.55
CA ARG A 40 -3.10 6.21 0.69
C ARG A 40 -1.89 5.92 -0.20
N GLU A 41 -0.92 5.17 0.30
CA GLU A 41 0.25 4.75 -0.48
C GLU A 41 -0.14 3.87 -1.65
N VAL A 42 -0.93 2.80 -1.42
CA VAL A 42 -1.46 1.95 -2.50
C VAL A 42 -2.23 2.78 -3.52
N ALA A 43 -3.08 3.70 -3.08
CA ALA A 43 -3.85 4.56 -3.98
C ALA A 43 -2.96 5.49 -4.84
N ARG A 44 -1.88 6.04 -4.25
CA ARG A 44 -0.91 6.87 -4.99
C ARG A 44 -0.15 6.07 -6.04
N LEU A 45 0.28 4.85 -5.71
CA LEU A 45 0.97 3.96 -6.64
C LEU A 45 0.05 3.56 -7.81
N LEU A 46 -1.20 3.18 -7.54
CA LEU A 46 -2.20 2.92 -8.58
C LEU A 46 -2.44 4.13 -9.48
N THR A 47 -2.50 5.34 -8.90
CA THR A 47 -2.67 6.57 -9.67
C THR A 47 -1.47 6.84 -10.57
N GLN A 48 -0.24 6.56 -10.10
CA GLN A 48 0.97 6.70 -10.92
C GLN A 48 0.99 5.68 -12.06
N LEU A 49 0.61 4.42 -11.81
CA LEU A 49 0.45 3.38 -12.84
C LEU A 49 -0.55 3.79 -13.93
N ASN A 50 -1.72 4.30 -13.52
CA ASN A 50 -2.73 4.80 -14.45
C ASN A 50 -2.27 6.00 -15.29
N LYS A 51 -1.34 6.82 -14.76
CA LYS A 51 -0.74 7.94 -15.49
C LYS A 51 0.39 7.49 -16.43
N ALA A 52 1.13 6.44 -16.07
CA ALA A 52 2.20 5.90 -16.89
C ALA A 52 1.68 5.16 -18.13
N GLY A 53 0.52 4.49 -18.00
CA GLY A 53 -0.16 3.84 -19.13
C GLY A 53 -0.98 4.77 -20.03
N LYS A 54 -0.90 6.10 -19.85
CA LYS A 54 -1.51 7.12 -20.71
C LYS A 54 -0.42 7.89 -21.44
#